data_AF-H1VV79-F1
#
_entry.id   AF-H1VV79-F1
#
_cell.length_a   1.000
_cell.length_b   1.000
_cell.length_c   1.000
_cell.angle_alpha   90.00
_cell.angle_beta   90.00
_cell.angle_gamma   90.00
#
_symmetry.space_group_name_H-M   'P 1'
#
loop_
_entity.id
_entity.type
_entity.pdbx_description
1 polymer ?
#
loop_
_entity_poly.entity_id
_entity_poly.type
_entity_poly.pdbx_seq_one_letter_code
_entity_poly.pdbx_strand_id
1 'polypeptide(L)'
;MEVTVQLLENAMTETIKKQGNKRFLIDGFPRKMDQAIKFEETVCPAKLVLFYDCPEDVMESRLLERGKTSGRADDNAESICKRFRTFVETSMPVVDYYEKQGRVVKLDATPTPQDVYAKTRTELSKRLGL
;
A
#
# COMPACT_ATOMS: atom_id res chain seq x y z
N MET A 1 -4.50 -6.65 -17.04
CA MET A 1 -4.32 -6.34 -15.60
C MET A 1 -5.30 -7.12 -14.69
N GLU A 2 -6.09 -8.04 -15.25
CA GLU A 2 -6.97 -8.96 -14.49
C GLU A 2 -6.21 -10.04 -13.71
N VAL A 3 -5.01 -10.41 -14.18
CA VAL A 3 -4.23 -11.50 -13.57
C VAL A 3 -3.91 -11.22 -12.11
N THR A 4 -3.54 -9.99 -11.73
CA THR A 4 -3.19 -9.66 -10.34
C THR A 4 -4.37 -9.80 -9.39
N VAL A 5 -5.56 -9.33 -9.79
CA VAL A 5 -6.78 -9.46 -8.96
C VAL A 5 -7.14 -10.93 -8.78
N GLN A 6 -7.07 -11.71 -9.86
CA GLN A 6 -7.34 -13.15 -9.79
C GLN A 6 -6.35 -13.89 -8.88
N LEU A 7 -5.05 -13.54 -8.95
CA LEU A 7 -4.03 -14.13 -8.09
C LEU A 7 -4.28 -13.79 -6.61
N LEU A 8 -4.66 -12.56 -6.30
CA LEU A 8 -5.03 -12.14 -4.94
C LEU A 8 -6.27 -12.89 -4.44
N GLU A 9 -7.32 -12.97 -5.27
CA GLU A 9 -8.55 -13.69 -4.96
C GLU A 9 -8.28 -15.16 -4.62
N ASN A 10 -7.51 -15.84 -5.48
CA ASN A 10 -7.16 -17.25 -5.30
C ASN A 10 -6.37 -17.45 -3.99
N ALA A 11 -5.34 -16.62 -3.76
CA ALA A 11 -4.52 -16.69 -2.56
C ALA A 11 -5.35 -16.47 -1.29
N MET A 12 -6.19 -15.44 -1.26
CA MET A 12 -7.07 -15.13 -0.12
C MET A 12 -8.05 -16.27 0.15
N THR A 13 -8.69 -16.80 -0.90
CA THR A 13 -9.65 -17.90 -0.80
C THR A 13 -9.00 -19.18 -0.26
N GLU A 14 -7.80 -19.50 -0.75
CA GLU A 14 -7.04 -20.65 -0.25
C GLU A 14 -6.64 -20.49 1.22
N THR A 15 -6.16 -19.31 1.63
CA THR A 15 -5.81 -19.05 3.03
C THR A 15 -7.03 -19.17 3.95
N ILE A 16 -8.19 -18.66 3.52
CA ILE A 16 -9.45 -18.80 4.28
C ILE A 16 -9.80 -20.29 4.44
N LYS A 17 -9.73 -21.07 3.37
CA LYS A 17 -10.03 -22.52 3.40
C LYS A 17 -9.07 -23.31 4.31
N LYS A 18 -7.78 -22.99 4.28
CA LYS A 18 -6.74 -23.74 5.00
C LYS A 18 -6.62 -23.33 6.48
N GLN A 19 -6.74 -22.04 6.79
CA GLN A 19 -6.41 -21.49 8.11
C GLN A 19 -7.59 -20.86 8.83
N GLY A 20 -8.72 -20.60 8.14
CA GLY A 20 -9.85 -19.86 8.69
C GLY A 20 -9.59 -18.37 8.94
N ASN A 21 -8.37 -17.87 8.65
CA ASN A 21 -8.04 -16.45 8.80
C ASN A 21 -8.69 -15.63 7.68
N LYS A 22 -9.40 -14.57 8.06
CA LYS A 22 -10.14 -13.66 7.16
C LYS A 22 -9.55 -12.24 7.14
N ARG A 23 -8.40 -12.02 7.78
CA ARG A 23 -7.75 -10.71 7.85
C ARG A 23 -6.51 -10.72 6.96
N PHE A 24 -6.50 -9.82 5.99
CA PHE A 24 -5.42 -9.71 5.01
C PHE A 24 -4.86 -8.29 5.01
N LEU A 25 -3.54 -8.20 4.91
CA LEU A 25 -2.82 -6.97 4.61
C LEU A 25 -2.24 -7.13 3.21
N ILE A 26 -2.69 -6.31 2.27
CA ILE A 26 -2.23 -6.35 0.88
C ILE A 26 -1.31 -5.15 0.68
N ASP A 27 -0.01 -5.41 0.52
CA ASP A 27 1.00 -4.37 0.35
C ASP A 27 1.14 -3.95 -1.12
N GLY A 28 1.19 -2.64 -1.37
CA GLY A 28 1.47 -2.07 -2.68
C GLY A 28 0.40 -2.32 -3.74
N PHE A 29 -0.84 -2.67 -3.37
CA PHE A 29 -1.98 -2.83 -4.28
C PHE A 29 -3.25 -2.25 -3.61
N PRO A 30 -4.14 -1.60 -4.36
CA PRO A 30 -4.08 -1.28 -5.79
C PRO A 30 -3.23 -0.04 -6.11
N ARG A 31 -2.63 0.02 -7.30
CA ARG A 31 -1.82 1.17 -7.79
C ARG A 31 -2.48 1.96 -8.92
N LYS A 32 -3.67 1.54 -9.33
CA LYS A 32 -4.49 2.16 -10.39
C LYS A 32 -5.97 2.01 -10.05
N MET A 33 -6.80 2.93 -10.55
CA MET A 33 -8.23 2.99 -10.25
C MET A 33 -9.02 1.78 -10.73
N ASP A 34 -8.73 1.28 -11.93
CA ASP A 34 -9.37 0.09 -12.48
C ASP A 34 -9.06 -1.18 -11.65
N GLN A 35 -7.84 -1.30 -11.12
CA GLN A 35 -7.50 -2.35 -10.16
C GLN A 35 -8.32 -2.23 -8.87
N ALA A 36 -8.48 -1.01 -8.36
CA ALA A 36 -9.24 -0.75 -7.14
C ALA A 36 -10.72 -1.15 -7.30
N ILE A 37 -11.35 -0.67 -8.38
CA ILE A 37 -12.75 -0.99 -8.69
C ILE A 37 -12.92 -2.50 -8.87
N LYS A 38 -12.08 -3.12 -9.72
CA LYS A 38 -12.18 -4.55 -10.00
C LYS A 38 -12.01 -5.40 -8.73
N PHE A 39 -11.05 -5.06 -7.87
CA PHE A 39 -10.83 -5.78 -6.61
C PHE A 39 -12.04 -5.69 -5.67
N GLU A 40 -12.64 -4.51 -5.52
CA GLU A 40 -13.82 -4.36 -4.66
C GLU A 40 -15.04 -5.12 -5.22
N GLU A 41 -15.19 -5.18 -6.54
CA GLU A 41 -16.27 -5.89 -7.22
C GLU A 41 -16.12 -7.42 -7.16
N THR A 42 -14.92 -7.95 -7.36
CA THR A 42 -14.71 -9.41 -7.51
C THR A 42 -14.26 -10.10 -6.23
N VAL A 43 -13.49 -9.41 -5.38
CA VAL A 43 -12.87 -10.04 -4.20
C VAL A 43 -13.63 -9.65 -2.94
N CYS A 44 -13.49 -8.39 -2.52
CA CYS A 44 -14.24 -7.80 -1.40
C CYS A 44 -13.95 -6.31 -1.27
N PRO A 45 -14.86 -5.52 -0.66
CA PRO A 45 -14.56 -4.15 -0.28
C PRO A 45 -13.39 -4.05 0.72
N ALA A 46 -12.40 -3.20 0.44
CA ALA A 46 -11.22 -3.00 1.29
C ALA A 46 -11.54 -2.29 2.62
N LYS A 47 -11.52 -2.96 3.78
CA LYS A 47 -11.98 -2.34 5.05
C LYS A 47 -11.34 -0.98 5.37
N LEU A 48 -10.06 -0.82 5.09
CA LEU A 48 -9.30 0.42 5.25
C LEU A 48 -8.07 0.43 4.34
N VAL A 49 -7.52 1.62 4.10
CA VAL A 49 -6.25 1.84 3.39
C VAL A 49 -5.28 2.53 4.34
N LEU A 50 -4.10 1.93 4.55
CA LEU A 50 -2.99 2.59 5.23
C LEU A 50 -2.19 3.39 4.21
N PHE A 51 -2.20 4.71 4.33
CA PHE A 51 -1.43 5.59 3.46
C PHE A 51 -0.27 6.20 4.24
N TYR A 52 0.94 5.77 3.90
CA TYR A 52 2.18 6.27 4.48
C TYR A 52 2.67 7.48 3.67
N ASP A 53 2.40 8.67 4.20
CA ASP A 53 2.81 9.93 3.61
C ASP A 53 4.27 10.22 3.96
N CYS A 54 5.08 10.46 2.95
CA CYS A 54 6.51 10.70 3.09
C CYS A 54 6.95 11.69 2.02
N PRO A 55 7.68 12.75 2.38
CA PRO A 55 8.34 13.64 1.43
C PRO A 55 9.24 12.87 0.44
N GLU A 56 9.28 13.34 -0.82
CA GLU A 56 10.03 12.68 -1.89
C GLU A 56 11.53 12.64 -1.62
N ASP A 57 12.12 13.68 -1.03
CA ASP A 57 13.54 13.76 -0.66
C ASP A 57 13.94 12.69 0.36
N VAL A 58 13.08 12.45 1.36
CA VAL A 58 13.25 11.38 2.35
C VAL A 58 13.11 10.00 1.68
N MET A 59 12.13 9.83 0.79
CA MET A 59 11.96 8.57 0.05
C MET A 59 13.14 8.29 -0.88
N GLU A 60 13.63 9.30 -1.59
CA GLU A 60 14.76 9.20 -2.51
C GLU A 60 16.01 8.75 -1.76
N SER A 61 16.32 9.42 -0.65
CA SER A 61 17.46 9.07 0.21
C SER A 61 17.39 7.61 0.68
N ARG A 62 16.20 7.15 1.10
CA ARG A 62 15.97 5.76 1.53
C ARG A 62 16.12 4.76 0.38
N LEU A 63 15.65 5.10 -0.82
CA LEU A 63 15.74 4.24 -2.00
C LEU A 63 17.19 4.12 -2.50
N LEU A 64 17.94 5.22 -2.50
CA LEU A 64 19.37 5.21 -2.87
C LEU A 64 20.20 4.35 -1.90
N GLU A 65 19.97 4.47 -0.58
CA GLU A 65 20.65 3.60 0.39
C GLU A 65 20.25 2.12 0.25
N ARG A 66 18.99 1.86 -0.09
CA ARG A 66 18.54 0.49 -0.38
C ARG A 66 19.24 -0.06 -1.62
N GLY A 67 19.38 0.72 -2.68
CA GLY A 67 20.10 0.31 -3.90
C GLY A 67 21.56 -0.11 -3.63
N LYS A 68 22.24 0.57 -2.70
CA LYS A 68 23.61 0.23 -2.28
C LYS A 68 23.71 -1.11 -1.55
N THR A 69 22.67 -1.49 -0.80
CA THR A 69 22.71 -2.64 0.11
C THR A 69 22.00 -3.88 -0.44
N SER A 70 21.04 -3.73 -1.37
CA SER A 70 20.15 -4.83 -1.78
C SER A 70 20.40 -5.39 -3.18
N GLY A 71 21.33 -4.83 -3.96
CA GLY A 71 21.60 -5.26 -5.34
C GLY A 71 20.43 -5.00 -6.31
N ARG A 72 19.54 -4.06 -5.98
CA ARG A 72 18.37 -3.72 -6.81
C ARG A 72 18.76 -2.74 -7.90
N ALA A 73 18.70 -3.18 -9.15
CA ALA A 73 19.08 -2.38 -10.32
C ALA A 73 18.14 -1.17 -10.57
N ASP A 74 16.91 -1.23 -10.06
CA ASP A 74 15.88 -0.20 -10.21
C ASP A 74 15.91 0.90 -9.15
N ASP A 75 16.76 0.80 -8.13
CA ASP A 75 16.98 1.85 -7.13
C ASP A 75 18.11 2.80 -7.56
N ASN A 76 17.94 3.40 -8.76
CA ASN A 76 18.79 4.47 -9.30
C ASN A 76 17.97 5.76 -9.51
N ALA A 77 18.63 6.92 -9.55
CA ALA A 77 17.97 8.23 -9.57
C ALA A 77 16.90 8.38 -10.67
N GLU A 78 17.20 7.89 -11.88
CA GLU A 78 16.26 7.97 -13.02
C GLU A 78 15.00 7.13 -12.77
N SER A 79 15.19 5.88 -12.32
CA SER A 79 14.09 4.97 -11.99
C SER A 79 13.27 5.46 -10.79
N ILE A 80 13.91 6.06 -9.79
CA ILE A 80 13.25 6.61 -8.61
C ILE A 80 12.32 7.77 -9.00
N CYS A 81 12.81 8.71 -9.81
CA CYS A 81 12.01 9.83 -10.31
C CYS A 81 10.78 9.34 -11.10
N LYS A 82 10.96 8.35 -11.99
CA LYS A 82 9.85 7.71 -12.72
C LYS A 82 8.84 7.06 -11.79
N ARG A 83 9.30 6.42 -10.70
CA ARG A 83 8.42 5.78 -9.69
C ARG A 83 7.59 6.81 -8.93
N PHE A 84 8.15 7.94 -8.51
CA PHE A 84 7.39 9.01 -7.87
C PHE A 84 6.34 9.60 -8.80
N ARG A 85 6.73 9.93 -10.03
CA ARG A 85 5.79 10.43 -11.03
C ARG A 85 4.64 9.45 -11.27
N THR A 86 4.95 8.17 -11.48
CA THR A 86 3.92 7.13 -11.68
C THR A 86 3.01 7.00 -10.46
N PHE A 87 3.56 7.09 -9.25
CA PHE A 87 2.78 7.04 -8.02
C PHE A 87 1.77 8.20 -7.96
N VAL A 88 2.22 9.43 -8.23
CA VAL A 88 1.33 10.61 -8.26
C VAL A 88 0.29 10.50 -9.37
N GLU A 89 0.68 10.09 -10.57
CA GLU A 89 -0.24 10.04 -11.72
C GLU A 89 -1.28 8.92 -11.60
N THR A 90 -0.92 7.77 -11.01
CA THR A 90 -1.79 6.57 -11.06
C THR A 90 -2.25 6.05 -9.70
N SER A 91 -1.42 6.18 -8.66
CA SER A 91 -1.71 5.64 -7.32
C SER A 91 -2.39 6.65 -6.41
N MET A 92 -2.04 7.94 -6.47
CA MET A 92 -2.71 8.98 -5.68
C MET A 92 -4.22 9.07 -5.95
N PRO A 93 -4.72 8.95 -7.20
CA PRO A 93 -6.17 8.91 -7.45
C PRO A 93 -6.89 7.78 -6.69
N VAL A 94 -6.20 6.66 -6.42
CA VAL A 94 -6.73 5.56 -5.62
C VAL A 94 -6.83 5.97 -4.15
N VAL A 95 -5.81 6.64 -3.62
CA VAL A 95 -5.82 7.17 -2.25
C VAL A 95 -6.97 8.16 -2.09
N ASP A 96 -7.11 9.11 -3.01
CA ASP A 96 -8.17 10.12 -2.99
C ASP A 96 -9.57 9.49 -3.06
N TYR A 97 -9.72 8.42 -3.86
CA TYR A 97 -10.98 7.67 -3.98
C TYR A 97 -11.39 7.06 -2.62
N TYR A 98 -10.48 6.39 -1.91
CA TYR A 98 -10.77 5.83 -0.60
C TYR A 98 -10.85 6.89 0.51
N GLU A 99 -10.14 8.02 0.37
CA GLU A 99 -10.18 9.12 1.34
C GLU A 99 -11.55 9.79 1.35
N LYS A 100 -12.15 10.03 0.17
CA LYS A 100 -13.52 10.54 0.04
C LYS A 100 -14.58 9.64 0.70
N GLN A 101 -14.27 8.36 0.90
CA GLN A 101 -15.11 7.39 1.59
C GLN A 101 -14.82 7.27 3.09
N GLY A 102 -13.85 8.03 3.61
CA GLY A 102 -13.41 7.98 5.01
C GLY A 102 -12.64 6.70 5.37
N ARG A 103 -12.13 5.95 4.38
CA ARG A 103 -11.47 4.64 4.56
C ARG A 103 -9.95 4.73 4.64
N VAL A 104 -9.37 5.91 4.46
CA VAL A 104 -7.93 6.12 4.55
C VAL A 104 -7.52 6.42 6.00
N VAL A 105 -6.40 5.81 6.40
CA VAL A 105 -5.64 6.15 7.60
C VAL A 105 -4.31 6.70 7.12
N LYS A 106 -4.18 8.02 7.18
CA LYS A 106 -2.97 8.73 6.76
C LYS A 106 -1.95 8.79 7.90
N LEU A 107 -0.73 8.34 7.62
CA LEU A 107 0.35 8.21 8.58
C LEU A 107 1.58 8.91 8.05
N ASP A 108 2.12 9.86 8.81
CA ASP A 108 3.44 10.43 8.54
C ASP A 108 4.52 9.34 8.73
N ALA A 109 5.26 9.07 7.65
CA ALA A 109 6.31 8.07 7.57
C ALA A 109 7.73 8.67 7.56
N THR A 110 7.87 9.96 7.89
CA THR A 110 9.17 10.60 8.11
C THR A 110 9.95 10.09 9.34
N PRO A 111 9.31 9.76 10.49
CA PRO A 111 10.04 9.36 11.69
C PRO A 111 10.70 7.98 11.57
N THR A 112 11.27 7.51 12.69
CA THR A 112 11.89 6.17 12.74
C THR A 112 10.85 5.06 12.48
N PRO A 113 11.27 3.89 11.97
CA PRO A 113 10.35 2.76 11.78
C PRO A 113 9.59 2.38 13.06
N GLN A 114 10.22 2.51 14.23
CA GLN A 114 9.62 2.23 15.53
C GLN A 114 8.48 3.21 15.85
N ASP A 115 8.69 4.51 15.62
CA ASP A 115 7.69 5.54 15.87
C ASP A 115 6.52 5.42 14.89
N VAL A 116 6.82 5.19 13.61
CA VAL A 116 5.81 4.96 12.57
C VAL A 116 4.98 3.73 12.93
N TYR A 117 5.62 2.62 13.32
CA TYR A 117 4.92 1.41 13.73
C TYR A 117 4.02 1.62 14.95
N ALA A 118 4.51 2.33 15.97
CA ALA A 118 3.71 2.66 17.16
C ALA A 118 2.47 3.47 16.78
N LYS A 119 2.61 4.46 15.89
CA LYS A 119 1.51 5.26 15.37
C LYS A 119 0.54 4.43 14.54
N THR A 120 1.04 3.59 13.63
CA THR A 120 0.23 2.66 12.84
C THR A 120 -0.63 1.78 13.74
N ARG A 121 -0.03 1.18 14.77
CA ARG A 121 -0.75 0.30 15.70
C ARG A 121 -1.87 1.06 16.42
N THR A 122 -1.58 2.25 16.93
CA THR A 122 -2.57 3.08 17.62
C THR A 122 -3.75 3.44 16.71
N GLU A 123 -3.49 3.90 15.48
CA GLU A 123 -4.56 4.26 14.55
C GLU A 123 -5.35 3.05 14.04
N LEU A 124 -4.67 1.92 13.81
CA LEU A 124 -5.31 0.68 13.37
C LEU A 124 -6.24 0.12 14.46
N SER A 125 -5.81 0.12 15.73
CA SER A 125 -6.63 -0.28 16.87
C SER A 125 -7.90 0.56 16.98
N LYS A 126 -7.78 1.89 16.89
CA LYS A 126 -8.94 2.80 16.91
C LYS A 126 -9.93 2.50 15.79
N ARG A 127 -9.44 2.30 14.56
CA ARG A 127 -10.29 2.07 13.37
C ARG A 127 -10.95 0.69 13.36
N LEU A 128 -10.28 -0.32 13.90
CA LEU A 128 -10.77 -1.70 13.91
C LEU A 128 -11.53 -2.08 15.18
N GLY A 129 -11.49 -1.24 16.22
CA GLY A 129 -12.05 -1.54 17.53
C GLY A 129 -11.30 -2.69 18.22
N LEU A 130 -9.97 -2.71 18.08
CA LEU A 130 -9.06 -3.71 18.66
C LEU A 130 -8.33 -3.16 19.88
#